data_AF-A0A1W9ZD72-F1
#
_entry.id   AF-A0A1W9ZD72-F1
#
_cell.length_a   1.000
_cell.length_b   1.000
_cell.length_c   1.000
_cell.angle_alpha   90.00
_cell.angle_beta   90.00
_cell.angle_gamma   90.00
#
_symmetry.space_group_name_H-M   'P 1'
#
loop_
_entity.id
_entity.type
_entity.pdbx_description
1 polymer ?
#
loop_
_entity_poly.entity_id
_entity_poly.type
_entity_poly.pdbx_seq_one_letter_code
_entity_poly.pdbx_strand_id
1 'polypeptide(L)'
;MTIASPVPDNGKLDTASGTTPFSRRVLKLEHPANVGPLLHIVCWIGLLAFGLAMPVATKWYLAVPLIAVLSLLNFSITIGILHMHTHRPLFVSRRMNRMLDLLCCMPAALTAADMYEVHVINHHRYDDGPGDITTTAGREHGLRAVWYWVRYSSIVKNHTARTLFAANLSPTRRIRRHQFVFDFTLISVLIWTTFLTTDPARFALFYWIPFLVTQATSGYFAWLTHGPARVFEDDPSKSMNTVGNWLNFFIFNQGYHSVHHRYPGIHWSQIPDKLDYMRQVEPSVIVPYWMTLTSSWRLLIPGGFLDAPHGERWKAKLEKRIEQGAVRSRYLPWFAWV
;
A
#
# COMPACT_ATOMS: atom_id res chain seq x y z
N MET A 1 7.00 10.93 -31.91
CA MET A 1 7.78 11.69 -30.91
C MET A 1 8.06 10.79 -29.73
N THR A 2 9.32 10.37 -29.61
CA THR A 2 9.84 9.48 -28.57
C THR A 2 9.90 10.25 -27.25
N ILE A 3 8.95 9.99 -26.34
CA ILE A 3 8.99 10.55 -24.98
C ILE A 3 9.96 9.68 -24.19
N ALA A 4 11.19 10.18 -24.05
CA ALA A 4 12.16 9.63 -23.12
C ALA A 4 11.61 9.79 -21.69
N SER A 5 11.52 8.68 -20.96
CA SER A 5 11.23 8.70 -19.53
C SER A 5 12.26 9.60 -18.82
N PRO A 6 11.84 10.54 -17.95
CA PRO A 6 12.79 11.31 -17.18
C PRO A 6 13.54 10.36 -16.24
N VAL A 7 14.86 10.39 -16.34
CA VAL A 7 15.77 9.84 -15.32
C VAL A 7 15.34 10.45 -13.98
N PRO A 8 15.21 9.66 -12.88
CA PRO A 8 14.87 10.23 -11.60
C PRO A 8 15.97 11.23 -11.22
N ASP A 9 15.58 12.49 -11.02
CA ASP A 9 16.44 13.46 -10.37
C ASP A 9 16.68 12.94 -8.95
N ASN A 10 17.88 12.37 -8.75
CA ASN A 10 18.37 11.98 -7.46
C ASN A 10 18.56 13.28 -6.68
N GLY A 11 17.48 13.72 -6.02
CA GLY A 11 17.51 14.84 -5.09
C GLY A 11 18.80 14.75 -4.28
N LYS A 12 19.64 15.76 -4.46
CA LYS A 12 20.94 15.89 -3.80
C LYS A 12 20.70 15.72 -2.30
N LEU A 13 20.96 14.53 -1.79
CA LEU A 13 21.28 14.32 -0.39
C LEU A 13 22.53 15.16 -0.15
N ASP A 14 22.44 16.16 0.72
CA ASP A 14 23.55 17.01 1.12
C ASP A 14 24.81 16.16 1.37
N THR A 15 25.70 16.15 0.38
CA THR A 15 26.99 15.48 0.44
C THR A 15 27.95 16.36 1.21
N ALA A 16 27.67 16.58 2.50
CA ALA A 16 28.63 17.20 3.42
C ALA A 16 29.75 16.21 3.82
N SER A 17 29.63 14.93 3.47
CA SER A 17 30.76 13.98 3.49
C SER A 17 30.67 13.05 2.29
N GLY A 18 31.73 12.96 1.48
CA GLY A 18 31.78 12.15 0.24
C GLY A 18 31.72 10.62 0.45
N THR A 19 31.20 10.15 1.58
CA THR A 19 31.12 8.72 1.90
C THR A 19 29.68 8.22 1.77
N THR A 20 29.50 7.13 1.00
CA THR A 20 28.20 6.48 0.89
C THR A 20 27.73 6.03 2.28
N PRO A 21 26.48 6.33 2.70
CA PRO A 21 25.97 5.95 4.02
C PRO A 21 26.12 4.45 4.31
N PHE A 22 26.37 4.08 5.57
CA PHE A 22 26.54 2.69 6.00
C PHE A 22 25.39 1.79 5.55
N SER A 23 24.15 2.25 5.71
CA SER A 23 22.93 1.53 5.29
C SER A 23 22.93 1.20 3.80
N ARG A 24 23.40 2.11 2.95
CA ARG A 24 23.50 1.90 1.51
C ARG A 24 24.70 1.04 1.12
N ARG A 25 25.85 1.22 1.80
CA ARG A 25 27.07 0.46 1.52
C ARG A 25 26.96 -1.01 1.95
N VAL A 26 26.49 -1.25 3.17
CA VAL A 26 26.48 -2.55 3.84
C VAL A 26 25.13 -3.24 3.70
N LEU A 27 24.05 -2.57 4.09
CA LEU A 27 22.69 -3.17 4.04
C LEU A 27 22.04 -3.06 2.64
N LYS A 28 22.71 -2.38 1.71
CA LYS A 28 22.21 -2.11 0.34
C LYS A 28 20.84 -1.44 0.30
N LEU A 29 20.47 -0.68 1.34
CA LEU A 29 19.22 0.08 1.36
C LEU A 29 19.31 1.25 0.38
N GLU A 30 18.23 1.51 -0.35
CA GLU A 30 18.10 2.69 -1.21
C GLU A 30 18.12 3.97 -0.36
N HIS A 31 17.38 3.94 0.75
CA HIS A 31 17.31 5.00 1.74
C HIS A 31 17.38 4.41 3.18
N PRO A 32 18.05 5.07 4.16
CA PRO A 32 18.15 4.56 5.53
C PRO A 32 16.82 4.27 6.21
N ALA A 33 15.79 5.05 5.87
CA ALA A 33 14.44 4.88 6.43
C ALA A 33 13.84 3.49 6.15
N ASN A 34 14.31 2.79 5.11
CA ASN A 34 13.77 1.50 4.70
C ASN A 34 13.96 0.38 5.75
N VAL A 35 14.70 0.64 6.83
CA VAL A 35 14.66 -0.21 8.04
C VAL A 35 13.24 -0.35 8.61
N GLY A 36 12.40 0.70 8.55
CA GLY A 36 11.02 0.67 9.04
C GLY A 36 10.14 -0.39 8.35
N PRO A 37 9.98 -0.33 7.02
CA PRO A 37 9.29 -1.38 6.26
C PRO A 37 9.82 -2.79 6.53
N LEU A 38 11.15 -2.96 6.61
CA LEU A 38 11.75 -4.26 6.88
C LEU A 38 11.41 -4.78 8.28
N LEU A 39 11.35 -3.89 9.28
CA LEU A 39 10.93 -4.26 10.64
C LEU A 39 9.51 -4.85 10.64
N HIS A 40 8.57 -4.26 9.89
CA HIS A 40 7.21 -4.80 9.81
C HIS A 40 7.18 -6.20 9.19
N ILE A 41 8.00 -6.46 8.17
CA ILE A 41 8.13 -7.78 7.56
C ILE A 41 8.73 -8.78 8.56
N VAL A 42 9.80 -8.41 9.26
CA VAL A 42 10.44 -9.27 10.27
C VAL A 42 9.47 -9.58 11.41
N CYS A 43 8.75 -8.57 11.91
CA CYS A 43 7.70 -8.76 12.92
C CYS A 43 6.61 -9.71 12.42
N TRP A 44 6.17 -9.56 11.18
CA TRP A 44 5.17 -10.44 10.59
C TRP A 44 5.64 -11.89 10.52
N ILE A 45 6.86 -12.14 10.00
CA ILE A 45 7.44 -13.48 9.93
C ILE A 45 7.56 -14.09 11.33
N GLY A 46 8.10 -13.34 12.30
CA GLY A 46 8.30 -13.83 13.66
C GLY A 46 6.99 -14.15 14.38
N LEU A 47 5.99 -13.28 14.26
CA LEU A 47 4.68 -13.47 14.89
C LEU A 47 3.88 -14.60 14.22
N LEU A 48 3.96 -14.72 12.89
CA LEU A 48 3.33 -15.82 12.16
C LEU A 48 3.98 -17.15 12.56
N ALA A 49 5.32 -17.21 12.58
CA ALA A 49 6.05 -18.41 13.01
C ALA A 49 5.69 -18.80 14.44
N PHE A 50 5.60 -17.83 15.36
CA PHE A 50 5.12 -18.08 16.73
C PHE A 50 3.70 -18.66 16.75
N GLY A 51 2.75 -18.05 16.02
CA GLY A 51 1.38 -18.53 15.94
C GLY A 51 1.26 -19.96 15.38
N LEU A 52 2.02 -20.26 14.33
CA LEU A 52 2.00 -21.57 13.68
C LEU A 52 2.73 -22.64 14.51
N ALA A 53 3.84 -22.30 15.18
CA ALA A 53 4.68 -23.26 15.88
C ALA A 53 4.24 -23.56 17.32
N MET A 54 3.68 -22.57 18.03
CA MET A 54 3.46 -22.66 19.48
C MET A 54 1.99 -22.94 19.83
N PRO A 55 1.64 -24.10 20.44
CA PRO A 55 0.27 -24.39 20.85
C PRO A 55 -0.33 -23.36 21.80
N VAL A 56 0.50 -22.74 22.66
CA VAL A 56 0.05 -21.68 23.60
C VAL A 56 -0.55 -20.47 22.88
N ALA A 57 -0.15 -20.21 21.62
CA ALA A 57 -0.69 -19.11 20.83
C ALA A 57 -2.22 -19.23 20.64
N THR A 58 -2.78 -20.44 20.70
CA THR A 58 -4.22 -20.69 20.57
C THR A 58 -5.05 -20.27 21.79
N LYS A 59 -4.40 -19.94 22.92
CA LYS A 59 -5.11 -19.37 24.07
C LYS A 59 -5.67 -18.01 23.67
N TRP A 60 -6.98 -17.79 23.83
CA TRP A 60 -7.66 -16.62 23.27
C TRP A 60 -7.06 -15.26 23.67
N TYR A 61 -6.51 -15.14 24.89
CA TYR A 61 -5.82 -13.93 25.34
C TYR A 61 -4.52 -13.63 24.57
N LEU A 62 -3.92 -14.61 23.91
CA LEU A 62 -2.82 -14.44 22.94
C LEU A 62 -3.34 -14.45 21.50
N ALA A 63 -4.28 -15.34 21.17
CA ALA A 63 -4.75 -15.53 19.81
C ALA A 63 -5.40 -14.26 19.25
N VAL A 64 -6.30 -13.62 19.99
CA VAL A 64 -7.01 -12.42 19.55
C VAL A 64 -6.05 -11.26 19.22
N PRO A 65 -5.15 -10.82 20.13
CA PRO A 65 -4.22 -9.76 19.80
C PRO A 65 -3.24 -10.17 18.68
N LEU A 66 -2.82 -11.44 18.63
CA LEU A 66 -1.94 -11.92 17.56
C LEU A 66 -2.60 -11.85 16.18
N ILE A 67 -3.87 -12.26 16.06
CA ILE A 67 -4.66 -12.16 14.83
C ILE A 67 -4.82 -10.70 14.41
N ALA A 68 -5.12 -9.81 15.35
CA ALA A 68 -5.27 -8.39 15.08
C ALA A 68 -3.96 -7.77 14.57
N VAL A 69 -2.83 -8.06 15.23
CA VAL A 69 -1.51 -7.56 14.83
C VAL A 69 -1.08 -8.15 13.48
N LEU A 70 -1.29 -9.45 13.24
CA LEU A 70 -1.00 -10.06 11.94
C LEU A 70 -1.85 -9.45 10.82
N SER A 71 -3.13 -9.18 11.08
CA SER A 71 -4.00 -8.50 10.10
C SER A 71 -3.52 -7.08 9.80
N LEU A 72 -3.07 -6.34 10.81
CA LEU A 72 -2.51 -5.00 10.65
C LEU A 72 -1.16 -5.01 9.91
N LEU A 73 -0.31 -5.99 10.19
CA LEU A 73 0.95 -6.19 9.47
C LEU A 73 0.71 -6.62 8.03
N ASN A 74 -0.28 -7.48 7.75
CA ASN A 74 -0.65 -7.81 6.38
C ASN A 74 -1.12 -6.57 5.60
N PHE A 75 -1.95 -5.73 6.23
CA PHE A 75 -2.38 -4.45 5.68
C PHE A 75 -1.17 -3.54 5.39
N SER A 76 -0.27 -3.40 6.35
CA SER A 76 0.97 -2.64 6.18
C SER A 76 1.85 -3.18 5.04
N ILE A 77 2.07 -4.49 4.97
CA ILE A 77 2.94 -5.11 3.97
C ILE A 77 2.34 -5.01 2.57
N THR A 78 1.02 -5.13 2.43
CA THR A 78 0.34 -5.12 1.13
C THR A 78 0.10 -3.69 0.63
N ILE A 79 -0.59 -2.88 1.43
CA ILE A 79 -1.04 -1.54 1.03
C ILE A 79 0.02 -0.47 1.28
N GLY A 80 0.90 -0.66 2.28
CA GLY A 80 2.04 0.22 2.50
C GLY A 80 3.27 -0.22 1.69
N ILE A 81 3.85 -1.36 2.06
CA ILE A 81 5.18 -1.77 1.63
C ILE A 81 5.23 -2.20 0.17
N LEU A 82 4.40 -3.16 -0.25
CA LEU A 82 4.39 -3.62 -1.64
C LEU A 82 4.00 -2.48 -2.60
N HIS A 83 3.00 -1.67 -2.23
CA HIS A 83 2.60 -0.48 -2.98
C HIS A 83 3.80 0.44 -3.20
N MET A 84 4.46 0.93 -2.14
CA MET A 84 5.58 1.84 -2.31
C MET A 84 6.79 1.18 -2.99
N HIS A 85 7.02 -0.10 -2.71
CA HIS A 85 8.18 -0.85 -3.20
C HIS A 85 8.14 -0.99 -4.73
N THR A 86 6.94 -1.17 -5.28
CA THR A 86 6.73 -1.32 -6.73
C THR A 86 6.87 0.00 -7.49
N HIS A 87 6.66 1.13 -6.83
CA HIS A 87 6.99 2.46 -7.35
C HIS A 87 8.48 2.77 -7.23
N ARG A 88 9.06 2.50 -6.05
CA ARG A 88 10.48 2.77 -5.75
C ARG A 88 11.08 1.62 -4.95
N PRO A 89 12.08 0.90 -5.49
CA PRO A 89 12.70 -0.22 -4.80
C PRO A 89 13.33 0.17 -3.46
N LEU A 90 13.18 -0.66 -2.41
CA LEU A 90 13.70 -0.35 -1.07
C LEU A 90 15.20 -0.62 -0.94
N PHE A 91 15.76 -1.45 -1.81
CA PHE A 91 17.19 -1.74 -1.90
C PHE A 91 17.78 -1.24 -3.22
N VAL A 92 19.08 -0.95 -3.21
CA VAL A 92 19.85 -0.79 -4.45
C VAL A 92 20.17 -2.14 -5.10
N SER A 93 20.13 -3.24 -4.33
CA SER A 93 20.42 -4.59 -4.79
C SER A 93 19.19 -5.23 -5.43
N ARG A 94 19.31 -5.63 -6.71
CA ARG A 94 18.25 -6.34 -7.45
C ARG A 94 17.85 -7.66 -6.77
N ARG A 95 18.81 -8.39 -6.20
CA ARG A 95 18.54 -9.65 -5.50
C ARG A 95 17.73 -9.45 -4.22
N MET A 96 18.04 -8.38 -3.47
CA MET A 96 17.32 -8.07 -2.23
C MET A 96 15.90 -7.55 -2.51
N ASN A 97 15.73 -6.74 -3.57
CA ASN A 97 14.39 -6.36 -4.04
C ASN A 97 13.58 -7.59 -4.50
N ARG A 98 14.20 -8.51 -5.24
CA ARG A 98 13.55 -9.77 -5.65
C ARG A 98 13.10 -10.62 -4.46
N MET A 99 13.90 -10.67 -3.39
CA MET A 99 13.51 -11.36 -2.15
C MET A 99 12.36 -10.62 -1.45
N LEU A 100 12.42 -9.29 -1.40
CA LEU A 100 11.38 -8.46 -0.81
C LEU A 100 10.03 -8.63 -1.54
N ASP A 101 10.05 -8.65 -2.88
CA ASP A 101 8.86 -8.94 -3.70
C ASP A 101 8.16 -10.24 -3.29
N LEU A 102 8.94 -11.30 -3.02
CA LEU A 102 8.40 -12.60 -2.58
C LEU A 102 7.80 -12.53 -1.17
N LEU A 103 8.49 -11.88 -0.23
CA LEU A 103 8.03 -11.71 1.14
C LEU A 103 6.72 -10.90 1.19
N CYS A 104 6.65 -9.83 0.40
CA CYS A 104 5.46 -8.99 0.28
C CYS A 104 4.27 -9.69 -0.40
N CYS A 105 4.51 -10.76 -1.15
CA CYS A 105 3.45 -11.53 -1.80
C CYS A 105 2.63 -12.34 -0.79
N MET A 106 3.27 -12.85 0.28
CA MET A 106 2.69 -13.84 1.21
C MET A 106 1.41 -13.40 1.95
N PRO A 107 1.29 -12.15 2.43
CA PRO A 107 0.13 -11.70 3.20
C PRO A 107 -1.21 -11.64 2.44
N ALA A 108 -1.16 -11.49 1.11
CA ALA A 108 -2.35 -11.24 0.27
C ALA A 108 -2.39 -12.07 -1.03
N ALA A 109 -1.38 -12.90 -1.29
CA ALA A 109 -1.20 -13.58 -2.59
C ALA A 109 -1.22 -12.61 -3.79
N LEU A 110 -0.72 -11.40 -3.56
CA LEU A 110 -0.60 -10.33 -4.55
C LEU A 110 0.86 -10.20 -4.96
N THR A 111 1.18 -10.59 -6.20
CA THR A 111 2.58 -10.54 -6.66
C THR A 111 3.00 -9.11 -6.98
N ALA A 112 4.30 -8.83 -6.92
CA ALA A 112 4.84 -7.55 -7.41
C ALA A 112 4.52 -7.32 -8.90
N ALA A 113 4.38 -8.39 -9.69
CA ALA A 113 3.95 -8.31 -11.08
C ALA A 113 2.49 -7.86 -11.23
N ASP A 114 1.59 -8.36 -10.38
CA ASP A 114 0.19 -7.92 -10.32
C ASP A 114 0.11 -6.42 -9.99
N MET A 115 0.77 -6.03 -8.90
CA MET A 115 0.79 -4.64 -8.43
C MET A 115 1.38 -3.73 -9.50
N TYR A 116 2.46 -4.13 -10.17
CA TYR A 116 3.08 -3.31 -11.20
C TYR A 116 2.21 -3.13 -12.46
N GLU A 117 1.60 -4.19 -12.99
CA GLU A 117 0.76 -4.05 -14.19
C GLU A 117 -0.53 -3.27 -13.90
N VAL A 118 -1.16 -3.54 -12.76
CA VAL A 118 -2.46 -2.93 -12.44
C VAL A 118 -2.28 -1.55 -11.83
N HIS A 119 -1.51 -1.42 -10.75
CA HIS A 119 -1.36 -0.13 -10.07
C HIS A 119 -0.43 0.80 -10.85
N VAL A 120 0.83 0.39 -11.06
CA VAL A 120 1.86 1.30 -11.60
C VAL A 120 1.63 1.64 -13.07
N ILE A 121 1.31 0.66 -13.92
CA ILE A 121 1.11 0.91 -15.37
C ILE A 121 -0.30 1.41 -15.68
N ASN A 122 -1.33 0.72 -15.19
CA ASN A 122 -2.70 1.01 -15.62
C ASN A 122 -3.33 2.13 -14.79
N HIS A 123 -3.41 1.97 -13.47
CA HIS A 123 -4.09 2.91 -12.60
C HIS A 123 -3.45 4.30 -12.60
N HIS A 124 -2.13 4.43 -12.42
CA HIS A 124 -1.45 5.75 -12.49
C HIS A 124 -1.53 6.42 -13.87
N ARG A 125 -1.76 5.64 -14.94
CA ARG A 125 -1.93 6.22 -16.28
C ARG A 125 -3.29 6.84 -16.49
N TYR A 126 -4.33 6.23 -15.93
CA TYR A 126 -5.72 6.61 -16.19
C TYR A 126 -6.40 7.30 -15.01
N ASP A 127 -5.81 7.22 -13.82
CA ASP A 127 -6.18 7.94 -12.60
C ASP A 127 -7.68 7.78 -12.25
N ASP A 128 -8.13 6.52 -12.11
CA ASP A 128 -9.55 6.15 -11.92
C ASP A 128 -10.50 6.59 -13.08
N GLY A 129 -9.93 7.13 -14.16
CA GLY A 129 -10.62 7.61 -15.35
C GLY A 129 -10.85 6.55 -16.42
N PRO A 130 -11.34 6.96 -17.61
CA PRO A 130 -11.61 6.05 -18.72
C PRO A 130 -10.34 5.28 -19.16
N GLY A 131 -10.41 3.95 -19.11
CA GLY A 131 -9.28 3.06 -19.44
C GLY A 131 -8.63 2.41 -18.22
N ASP A 132 -8.91 2.91 -17.02
CA ASP A 132 -8.52 2.26 -15.77
C ASP A 132 -9.38 1.00 -15.55
N ILE A 133 -8.75 -0.16 -15.44
CA ILE A 133 -9.48 -1.40 -15.18
C ILE A 133 -9.98 -1.49 -13.72
N THR A 134 -9.38 -0.71 -12.83
CA THR A 134 -9.78 -0.51 -11.43
C THR A 134 -10.73 0.67 -11.26
N THR A 135 -11.25 1.27 -12.35
CA THR A 135 -12.14 2.42 -12.23
C THR A 135 -13.33 2.16 -11.29
N THR A 136 -13.61 3.13 -10.44
CA THR A 136 -14.75 3.18 -9.53
C THR A 136 -15.96 3.89 -10.17
N ALA A 137 -15.85 4.33 -11.43
CA ALA A 137 -16.94 4.91 -12.20
C ALA A 137 -18.15 3.95 -12.28
N GLY A 138 -19.32 4.46 -11.90
CA GLY A 138 -20.55 3.69 -11.76
C GLY A 138 -20.50 2.66 -10.62
N ARG A 139 -19.62 2.82 -9.64
CA ARG A 139 -19.49 1.93 -8.47
C ARG A 139 -19.33 2.74 -7.19
N GLU A 140 -19.75 3.99 -7.19
CA GLU A 140 -19.51 4.98 -6.14
C GLU A 140 -20.34 4.72 -4.89
N HIS A 141 -21.47 4.00 -4.99
CA HIS A 141 -22.41 3.83 -3.88
C HIS A 141 -23.10 2.46 -3.86
N GLY A 142 -23.69 2.14 -2.71
CA GLY A 142 -24.59 1.00 -2.51
C GLY A 142 -23.98 -0.36 -2.85
N LEU A 143 -24.81 -1.29 -3.33
CA LEU A 143 -24.38 -2.66 -3.65
C LEU A 143 -23.33 -2.72 -4.77
N ARG A 144 -23.28 -1.72 -5.66
CA ARG A 144 -22.27 -1.67 -6.73
C ARG A 144 -20.86 -1.45 -6.16
N ALA A 145 -20.73 -0.64 -5.11
CA ALA A 145 -19.49 -0.46 -4.35
C ALA A 145 -19.06 -1.78 -3.69
N VAL A 146 -19.97 -2.43 -2.94
CA VAL A 146 -19.67 -3.72 -2.28
C VAL A 146 -19.26 -4.78 -3.30
N TRP A 147 -19.96 -4.84 -4.43
CA TRP A 147 -19.65 -5.77 -5.52
C TRP A 147 -18.33 -5.46 -6.21
N TYR A 148 -17.85 -4.22 -6.16
CA TYR A 148 -16.49 -3.88 -6.57
C TYR A 148 -15.47 -4.42 -5.56
N TRP A 149 -15.68 -4.20 -4.25
CA TRP A 149 -14.75 -4.64 -3.18
C TRP A 149 -14.46 -6.14 -3.28
N VAL A 150 -15.53 -6.95 -3.37
CA VAL A 150 -15.42 -8.42 -3.40
C VAL A 150 -14.72 -8.91 -4.67
N ARG A 151 -14.88 -8.22 -5.80
CA ARG A 151 -14.30 -8.63 -7.08
C ARG A 151 -12.93 -8.04 -7.36
N TYR A 152 -12.43 -7.13 -6.53
CA TYR A 152 -11.18 -6.42 -6.79
C TYR A 152 -10.01 -7.37 -7.09
N SER A 153 -9.83 -8.41 -6.28
CA SER A 153 -8.79 -9.42 -6.51
C SER A 153 -8.94 -10.13 -7.86
N SER A 154 -10.17 -10.43 -8.29
CA SER A 154 -10.43 -11.01 -9.61
C SER A 154 -10.16 -10.02 -10.75
N ILE A 155 -10.49 -8.74 -10.56
CA ILE A 155 -10.18 -7.68 -11.53
C ILE A 155 -8.67 -7.61 -11.76
N VAL A 156 -7.90 -7.54 -10.66
CA VAL A 156 -6.43 -7.52 -10.68
C VAL A 156 -5.88 -8.76 -11.39
N LYS A 157 -6.24 -9.96 -10.95
CA LYS A 157 -5.71 -11.22 -11.50
C LYS A 157 -6.10 -11.42 -12.97
N ASN A 158 -7.33 -11.09 -13.35
CA ASN A 158 -7.77 -11.20 -14.74
C ASN A 158 -7.02 -10.23 -15.66
N HIS A 159 -6.77 -9.00 -15.21
CA HIS A 159 -5.97 -8.06 -15.97
C HIS A 159 -4.53 -8.56 -16.13
N THR A 160 -3.87 -8.96 -15.04
CA THR A 160 -2.51 -9.51 -15.09
C THR A 160 -2.43 -10.71 -16.02
N ALA A 161 -3.37 -11.66 -15.92
CA ALA A 161 -3.39 -12.85 -16.76
C ALA A 161 -3.55 -12.50 -18.25
N ARG A 162 -4.53 -11.64 -18.60
CA ARG A 162 -4.74 -11.20 -19.99
C ARG A 162 -3.52 -10.47 -20.55
N THR A 163 -2.86 -9.65 -19.73
CA THR A 163 -1.72 -8.84 -20.15
C THR A 163 -0.43 -9.66 -20.27
N LEU A 164 -0.16 -10.55 -19.31
CA LEU A 164 1.08 -11.33 -19.26
C LEU A 164 1.04 -12.61 -20.09
N PHE A 165 -0.14 -13.09 -20.50
CA PHE A 165 -0.27 -14.31 -21.32
C PHE A 165 -0.83 -14.05 -22.72
N ALA A 166 -0.84 -12.79 -23.18
CA ALA A 166 -1.17 -12.46 -24.56
C ALA A 166 -0.18 -13.11 -25.57
N ALA A 167 -0.61 -13.31 -26.82
CA ALA A 167 0.23 -13.95 -27.83
C ALA A 167 1.50 -13.13 -28.17
N ASN A 168 1.34 -11.81 -28.31
CA ASN A 168 2.40 -10.89 -28.76
C ASN A 168 3.00 -10.11 -27.58
N LEU A 169 3.68 -10.82 -26.67
CA LEU A 169 4.30 -10.21 -25.49
C LEU A 169 5.61 -9.48 -25.80
N SER A 170 5.74 -8.24 -25.30
CA SER A 170 7.02 -7.52 -25.31
C SER A 170 8.09 -8.25 -24.47
N PRO A 171 9.39 -8.06 -24.75
CA PRO A 171 10.46 -8.69 -23.98
C PRO A 171 10.36 -8.40 -22.46
N THR A 172 10.04 -7.16 -22.10
CA THR A 172 9.86 -6.75 -20.68
C THR A 172 8.71 -7.50 -20.01
N ARG A 173 7.56 -7.63 -20.69
CA ARG A 173 6.43 -8.39 -20.15
C ARG A 173 6.70 -9.88 -20.10
N ARG A 174 7.56 -10.42 -20.97
CA ARG A 174 7.95 -11.85 -20.91
C ARG A 174 8.73 -12.15 -19.64
N ILE A 175 9.66 -11.28 -19.26
CA ILE A 175 10.38 -11.37 -17.98
C ILE A 175 9.38 -11.29 -16.81
N ARG A 176 8.45 -10.33 -16.87
CA ARG A 176 7.41 -10.17 -15.83
C ARG A 176 6.46 -11.36 -15.74
N ARG A 177 6.13 -12.01 -16.86
CA ARG A 177 5.37 -13.27 -16.86
C ARG A 177 6.13 -14.37 -16.12
N HIS A 178 7.43 -14.54 -16.41
CA HIS A 178 8.23 -15.56 -15.71
C HIS A 178 8.31 -15.27 -14.21
N GLN A 179 8.48 -13.99 -13.83
CA GLN A 179 8.39 -13.56 -12.44
C GLN A 179 7.02 -13.90 -11.84
N PHE A 180 5.91 -13.50 -12.48
CA PHE A 180 4.56 -13.80 -12.01
C PHE A 180 4.32 -15.30 -11.80
N VAL A 181 4.68 -16.13 -12.78
CA VAL A 181 4.53 -17.60 -12.68
C VAL A 181 5.37 -18.13 -11.54
N PHE A 182 6.65 -17.76 -11.46
CA PHE A 182 7.53 -18.21 -10.39
C PHE A 182 7.00 -17.81 -9.01
N ASP A 183 6.62 -16.54 -8.84
CA ASP A 183 6.15 -15.97 -7.58
C ASP A 183 4.87 -16.66 -7.12
N PHE A 184 3.91 -16.79 -8.04
CA PHE A 184 2.60 -17.36 -7.77
C PHE A 184 2.69 -18.88 -7.52
N THR A 185 3.55 -19.59 -8.23
CA THR A 185 3.82 -21.00 -7.96
C THR A 185 4.50 -21.17 -6.61
N LEU A 186 5.57 -20.42 -6.33
CA LEU A 186 6.33 -20.53 -5.09
C LEU A 186 5.45 -20.23 -3.86
N ILE A 187 4.70 -19.12 -3.88
CA ILE A 187 3.81 -18.78 -2.78
C ILE A 187 2.71 -19.83 -2.59
N SER A 188 2.12 -20.34 -3.68
CA SER A 188 1.10 -21.38 -3.58
C SER A 188 1.68 -22.64 -2.94
N VAL A 189 2.87 -23.07 -3.36
CA VAL A 189 3.56 -24.22 -2.76
C VAL A 189 3.83 -23.96 -1.29
N LEU A 190 4.36 -22.80 -0.90
CA LEU A 190 4.66 -22.48 0.50
C LEU A 190 3.41 -22.47 1.39
N ILE A 191 2.31 -21.88 0.92
CA ILE A 191 1.03 -21.85 1.63
C ILE A 191 0.50 -23.28 1.80
N TRP A 192 0.45 -24.06 0.71
CA TRP A 192 -0.06 -25.44 0.75
C TRP A 192 0.80 -26.36 1.61
N THR A 193 2.13 -26.30 1.48
CA THR A 193 3.04 -27.06 2.33
C THR A 193 2.82 -26.68 3.79
N THR A 194 2.75 -25.39 4.12
CA THR A 194 2.56 -24.95 5.51
C THR A 194 1.20 -25.40 6.06
N PHE A 195 0.14 -25.35 5.26
CA PHE A 195 -1.18 -25.87 5.63
C PHE A 195 -1.14 -27.38 5.90
N LEU A 196 -0.44 -28.15 5.06
CA LEU A 196 -0.34 -29.61 5.20
C LEU A 196 0.59 -30.06 6.33
N THR A 197 1.56 -29.23 6.73
CA THR A 197 2.54 -29.57 7.78
C THR A 197 2.26 -28.92 9.14
N THR A 198 1.26 -28.05 9.23
CA THR A 198 0.88 -27.36 10.48
C THR A 198 -0.49 -27.84 10.94
N ASP A 199 -0.75 -27.72 12.24
CA ASP A 199 -2.09 -27.91 12.78
C ASP A 199 -3.12 -27.01 12.06
N PRO A 200 -4.23 -27.58 11.54
CA PRO A 200 -5.21 -26.83 10.76
C PRO A 200 -5.83 -25.65 11.51
N ALA A 201 -6.04 -25.76 12.84
CA ALA A 201 -6.63 -24.69 13.63
C ALA A 201 -5.66 -23.51 13.77
N ARG A 202 -4.38 -23.76 14.07
CA ARG A 202 -3.34 -22.72 14.09
C ARG A 202 -3.16 -22.06 12.72
N PHE A 203 -3.17 -22.83 11.64
CA PHE A 203 -3.10 -22.28 10.29
C PHE A 203 -4.32 -21.41 9.97
N ALA A 204 -5.52 -21.87 10.33
CA ALA A 204 -6.75 -21.10 10.16
C ALA A 204 -6.70 -19.77 10.93
N LEU A 205 -6.34 -19.82 12.22
CA LEU A 205 -6.30 -18.64 13.08
C LEU A 205 -5.25 -17.63 12.63
N PHE A 206 -4.02 -18.07 12.38
CA PHE A 206 -2.88 -17.14 12.24
C PHE A 206 -2.48 -16.85 10.80
N TYR A 207 -2.91 -17.66 9.82
CA TYR A 207 -2.70 -17.37 8.41
C TYR A 207 -4.01 -17.02 7.70
N TRP A 208 -5.01 -17.93 7.69
CA TRP A 208 -6.23 -17.72 6.89
C TRP A 208 -7.06 -16.52 7.33
N ILE A 209 -7.31 -16.32 8.63
CA ILE A 209 -8.10 -15.18 9.10
C ILE A 209 -7.42 -13.85 8.70
N PRO A 210 -6.14 -13.58 9.06
CA PRO A 210 -5.45 -12.38 8.60
C PRO A 210 -5.41 -12.22 7.08
N PHE A 211 -5.19 -13.30 6.34
CA PHE A 211 -5.20 -13.30 4.88
C PHE A 211 -6.56 -12.85 4.33
N LEU A 212 -7.67 -13.44 4.80
CA LEU A 212 -9.02 -13.10 4.35
C LEU A 212 -9.40 -11.66 4.71
N VAL A 213 -9.03 -11.20 5.92
CA VAL A 213 -9.21 -9.79 6.31
C VAL A 213 -8.46 -8.86 5.37
N THR A 214 -7.25 -9.24 4.96
CA THR A 214 -6.40 -8.45 4.04
C THR A 214 -6.98 -8.41 2.64
N GLN A 215 -7.48 -9.54 2.14
CA GLN A 215 -8.16 -9.61 0.84
C GLN A 215 -9.38 -8.69 0.80
N ALA A 216 -10.24 -8.79 1.81
CA ALA A 216 -11.44 -7.95 1.90
C ALA A 216 -11.07 -6.46 2.07
N THR A 217 -10.05 -6.16 2.87
CA THR A 217 -9.57 -4.79 3.08
C THR A 217 -8.92 -4.21 1.82
N SER A 218 -8.25 -5.01 0.99
CA SER A 218 -7.59 -4.52 -0.23
C SER A 218 -8.59 -4.02 -1.26
N GLY A 219 -9.68 -4.76 -1.49
CA GLY A 219 -10.75 -4.30 -2.38
C GLY A 219 -11.52 -3.10 -1.84
N TYR A 220 -11.71 -3.04 -0.52
CA TYR A 220 -12.27 -1.88 0.14
C TYR A 220 -11.37 -0.64 0.01
N PHE A 221 -10.07 -0.78 0.28
CA PHE A 221 -9.09 0.29 0.13
C PHE A 221 -9.09 0.85 -1.29
N ALA A 222 -8.99 -0.02 -2.30
CA ALA A 222 -8.91 0.41 -3.70
C ALA A 222 -10.17 1.16 -4.16
N TRP A 223 -11.31 0.87 -3.55
CA TRP A 223 -12.52 1.65 -3.77
C TRP A 223 -12.53 2.94 -2.98
N LEU A 224 -12.23 2.87 -1.68
CA LEU A 224 -12.33 4.01 -0.77
C LEU A 224 -11.40 5.13 -1.21
N THR A 225 -10.24 4.82 -1.79
CA THR A 225 -9.30 5.84 -2.25
C THR A 225 -9.83 6.68 -3.42
N HIS A 226 -10.86 6.26 -4.16
CA HIS A 226 -11.37 7.01 -5.32
C HIS A 226 -12.90 7.18 -5.35
N GLY A 227 -13.66 6.12 -5.08
CA GLY A 227 -15.11 6.07 -5.27
C GLY A 227 -15.85 7.26 -4.65
N PRO A 228 -15.67 7.55 -3.35
CA PRO A 228 -16.32 8.70 -2.72
C PRO A 228 -15.85 10.07 -3.22
N ALA A 229 -14.61 10.18 -3.70
CA ALA A 229 -14.03 11.45 -4.15
C ALA A 229 -14.52 11.87 -5.56
N ARG A 230 -15.14 10.96 -6.32
CA ARG A 230 -15.63 11.22 -7.69
C ARG A 230 -16.70 12.31 -7.79
N VAL A 231 -17.30 12.71 -6.67
CA VAL A 231 -18.26 13.83 -6.64
C VAL A 231 -17.59 15.18 -6.93
N PHE A 232 -16.26 15.26 -6.84
CA PHE A 232 -15.48 16.47 -7.12
C PHE A 232 -14.79 16.34 -8.49
N GLU A 233 -15.28 17.05 -9.49
CA GLU A 233 -14.69 17.03 -10.84
C GLU A 233 -13.37 17.82 -10.93
N ASP A 234 -13.26 18.88 -10.13
CA ASP A 234 -12.12 19.81 -10.12
C ASP A 234 -11.04 19.47 -9.07
N ASP A 235 -11.25 18.44 -8.22
CA ASP A 235 -10.21 18.01 -7.27
C ASP A 235 -8.99 17.51 -8.06
N PRO A 236 -7.78 17.98 -7.74
CA PRO A 236 -6.60 17.72 -8.56
C PRO A 236 -6.12 16.27 -8.53
N SER A 237 -6.69 15.42 -7.67
CA SER A 237 -6.33 14.00 -7.53
C SER A 237 -7.51 13.03 -7.55
N LYS A 238 -8.75 13.54 -7.43
CA LYS A 238 -9.99 12.75 -7.31
C LYS A 238 -9.85 11.58 -6.33
N SER A 239 -9.22 11.87 -5.19
CA SER A 239 -8.73 10.86 -4.26
C SER A 239 -9.09 11.16 -2.82
N MET A 240 -9.45 10.14 -2.05
CA MET A 240 -9.60 10.23 -0.60
C MET A 240 -8.24 10.20 0.10
N ASN A 241 -8.09 11.02 1.15
CA ASN A 241 -6.87 11.17 1.92
C ASN A 241 -7.13 10.83 3.38
N THR A 242 -6.58 9.71 3.84
CA THR A 242 -6.74 9.26 5.24
C THR A 242 -5.55 9.74 6.06
N VAL A 243 -5.71 10.90 6.70
CA VAL A 243 -4.60 11.69 7.27
C VAL A 243 -4.26 11.33 8.72
N GLY A 244 -4.84 10.25 9.26
CA GLY A 244 -4.55 9.78 10.61
C GLY A 244 -3.08 9.40 10.79
N ASN A 245 -2.42 9.98 11.79
CA ASN A 245 -0.98 9.77 12.01
C ASN A 245 -0.60 8.30 12.27
N TRP A 246 -1.40 7.57 13.06
CA TRP A 246 -1.15 6.14 13.34
C TRP A 246 -1.37 5.26 12.13
N LEU A 247 -2.37 5.54 11.29
CA LEU A 247 -2.52 4.84 10.02
C LEU A 247 -1.26 5.05 9.17
N ASN A 248 -0.86 6.30 8.99
CA ASN A 248 0.30 6.68 8.18
C ASN A 248 1.62 6.17 8.75
N PHE A 249 1.69 5.85 10.04
CA PHE A 249 2.79 5.07 10.59
C PHE A 249 2.84 3.65 10.01
N PHE A 250 1.70 2.94 9.98
CA PHE A 250 1.63 1.58 9.46
C PHE A 250 1.76 1.49 7.94
N ILE A 251 1.25 2.47 7.19
CA ILE A 251 1.33 2.48 5.72
C ILE A 251 2.37 3.46 5.19
N PHE A 252 3.27 3.97 6.02
CA PHE A 252 4.40 4.81 5.59
C PHE A 252 3.98 6.03 4.77
N ASN A 253 3.11 6.87 5.34
CA ASN A 253 2.56 8.09 4.73
C ASN A 253 1.72 7.85 3.45
N GLN A 254 1.39 6.61 3.07
CA GLN A 254 0.57 6.32 1.88
C GLN A 254 -0.91 6.76 2.03
N GLY A 255 -1.34 7.20 3.21
CA GLY A 255 -2.69 7.76 3.41
C GLY A 255 -2.87 9.14 2.78
N TYR A 256 -1.77 9.85 2.47
CA TYR A 256 -1.76 11.08 1.67
C TYR A 256 -1.86 10.77 0.18
N HIS A 257 -2.97 10.11 -0.22
CA HIS A 257 -3.14 9.51 -1.55
C HIS A 257 -3.04 10.52 -2.69
N SER A 258 -3.51 11.76 -2.49
CA SER A 258 -3.37 12.84 -3.49
C SER A 258 -1.91 13.17 -3.78
N VAL A 259 -1.08 13.21 -2.74
CA VAL A 259 0.37 13.45 -2.87
C VAL A 259 1.03 12.27 -3.57
N HIS A 260 0.59 11.05 -3.27
CA HIS A 260 1.04 9.84 -3.95
C HIS A 260 0.69 9.86 -5.46
N HIS A 261 -0.54 10.21 -5.85
CA HIS A 261 -0.92 10.34 -7.26
C HIS A 261 -0.15 11.45 -7.98
N ARG A 262 0.13 12.57 -7.28
CA ARG A 262 0.92 13.66 -7.84
C ARG A 262 2.41 13.29 -7.99
N TYR A 263 2.95 12.50 -7.07
CA TYR A 263 4.37 12.14 -6.99
C TYR A 263 4.60 10.64 -6.73
N PRO A 264 4.20 9.73 -7.64
CA PRO A 264 4.11 8.30 -7.35
C PRO A 264 5.47 7.64 -7.04
N GLY A 265 6.56 8.16 -7.60
CA GLY A 265 7.92 7.67 -7.37
C GLY A 265 8.67 8.32 -6.20
N ILE A 266 8.03 9.23 -5.45
CA ILE A 266 8.70 9.87 -4.32
C ILE A 266 8.99 8.85 -3.21
N HIS A 267 10.10 9.00 -2.50
CA HIS A 267 10.34 8.16 -1.35
C HIS A 267 9.30 8.44 -0.26
N TRP A 268 8.78 7.40 0.39
CA TRP A 268 7.71 7.54 1.40
C TRP A 268 8.07 8.50 2.55
N SER A 269 9.36 8.56 2.91
CA SER A 269 9.86 9.47 3.94
C SER A 269 9.93 10.93 3.50
N GLN A 270 9.74 11.21 2.20
CA GLN A 270 9.75 12.55 1.60
C GLN A 270 8.33 13.06 1.30
N ILE A 271 7.30 12.22 1.45
CA ILE A 271 5.88 12.64 1.37
C ILE A 271 5.59 13.84 2.29
N PRO A 272 6.11 13.92 3.54
CA PRO A 272 5.88 15.08 4.41
C PRO A 272 6.37 16.41 3.80
N ASP A 273 7.36 16.39 2.90
CA ASP A 273 7.91 17.59 2.24
C ASP A 273 7.03 18.07 1.07
N LYS A 274 5.98 17.32 0.73
CA LYS A 274 5.04 17.61 -0.37
C LYS A 274 3.61 17.83 0.12
N LEU A 275 3.40 17.99 1.44
CA LEU A 275 2.08 18.23 1.99
C LEU A 275 1.52 19.62 1.65
N ASP A 276 2.33 20.55 1.16
CA ASP A 276 1.85 21.82 0.59
C ASP A 276 0.85 21.59 -0.57
N TYR A 277 0.96 20.47 -1.29
CA TYR A 277 -0.01 20.07 -2.31
C TYR A 277 -1.42 19.87 -1.74
N MET A 278 -1.54 19.45 -0.46
CA MET A 278 -2.82 19.26 0.21
C MET A 278 -3.61 20.56 0.39
N ARG A 279 -3.01 21.74 0.18
CA ARG A 279 -3.70 23.04 0.13
C ARG A 279 -4.76 23.09 -0.98
N GLN A 280 -4.50 22.41 -2.09
CA GLN A 280 -5.33 22.41 -3.29
C GLN A 280 -6.39 21.29 -3.28
N VAL A 281 -6.26 20.33 -2.35
CA VAL A 281 -7.17 19.20 -2.21
C VAL A 281 -8.48 19.65 -1.55
N GLU A 282 -9.59 19.11 -2.03
CA GLU A 282 -10.91 19.35 -1.48
C GLU A 282 -10.97 18.94 -0.01
N PRO A 283 -11.36 19.84 0.92
CA PRO A 283 -11.41 19.52 2.35
C PRO A 283 -12.26 18.29 2.66
N SER A 284 -13.36 18.10 1.92
CA SER A 284 -14.28 16.98 2.08
C SER A 284 -13.64 15.61 1.93
N VAL A 285 -12.55 15.48 1.17
CA VAL A 285 -11.85 14.21 0.94
C VAL A 285 -10.68 13.98 1.90
N ILE A 286 -10.44 14.89 2.84
CA ILE A 286 -9.42 14.77 3.89
C ILE A 286 -10.08 14.26 5.17
N VAL A 287 -9.78 13.02 5.56
CA VAL A 287 -10.58 12.29 6.56
C VAL A 287 -9.74 11.65 7.67
N PRO A 288 -10.29 11.53 8.89
CA PRO A 288 -9.54 11.02 10.06
C PRO A 288 -9.51 9.50 10.17
N TYR A 289 -10.47 8.82 9.56
CA TYR A 289 -10.69 7.39 9.76
C TYR A 289 -9.75 6.56 8.91
N TRP A 290 -9.61 5.29 9.30
CA TRP A 290 -8.75 4.36 8.59
C TRP A 290 -9.47 3.75 7.39
N MET A 291 -8.71 3.53 6.33
CA MET A 291 -9.09 2.85 5.08
C MET A 291 -9.12 1.33 5.26
N THR A 292 -9.76 0.88 6.35
CA THR A 292 -9.98 -0.51 6.69
C THR A 292 -11.48 -0.78 6.81
N LEU A 293 -11.87 -2.05 6.84
CA LEU A 293 -13.29 -2.44 6.90
C LEU A 293 -14.06 -1.86 8.09
N THR A 294 -13.37 -1.40 9.15
CA THR A 294 -14.00 -0.74 10.30
C THR A 294 -14.68 0.57 9.94
N SER A 295 -14.32 1.23 8.82
CA SER A 295 -15.00 2.42 8.32
C SER A 295 -16.10 2.11 7.30
N SER A 296 -16.32 0.85 6.92
CA SER A 296 -17.25 0.47 5.84
C SER A 296 -18.72 0.78 6.13
N TRP A 297 -19.13 0.86 7.41
CA TRP A 297 -20.48 1.24 7.82
C TRP A 297 -20.91 2.60 7.28
N ARG A 298 -19.95 3.47 6.97
CA ARG A 298 -20.17 4.79 6.36
C ARG A 298 -20.83 4.72 4.99
N LEU A 299 -20.78 3.57 4.31
CA LEU A 299 -21.49 3.34 3.05
C LEU A 299 -23.02 3.43 3.22
N LEU A 300 -23.54 3.20 4.43
CA LEU A 300 -24.96 3.28 4.74
C LEU A 300 -25.46 4.72 4.91
N ILE A 301 -24.54 5.69 4.98
CA ILE A 301 -24.84 7.10 5.17
C ILE A 301 -24.50 7.83 3.87
N PRO A 302 -25.46 8.51 3.21
CA PRO A 302 -25.16 9.35 2.05
C PRO A 302 -24.06 10.36 2.38
N GLY A 303 -22.98 10.36 1.60
CA GLY A 303 -21.81 11.21 1.85
C GLY A 303 -21.01 10.84 3.12
N GLY A 304 -21.27 9.70 3.77
CA GLY A 304 -20.67 9.32 5.05
C GLY A 304 -19.15 9.13 5.05
N PHE A 305 -18.55 9.08 3.86
CA PHE A 305 -17.09 9.06 3.64
C PHE A 305 -16.47 10.45 3.52
N LEU A 306 -17.26 11.51 3.35
CA LEU A 306 -16.76 12.87 3.23
C LEU A 306 -16.82 13.58 4.60
N ASP A 307 -15.83 14.43 4.90
CA ASP A 307 -15.76 15.15 6.19
C ASP A 307 -15.11 16.53 6.02
N ALA A 308 -15.84 17.45 5.38
CA ALA A 308 -15.36 18.82 5.14
C ALA A 308 -14.92 19.54 6.42
N PRO A 309 -15.68 19.49 7.54
CA PRO A 309 -15.26 20.13 8.79
C PRO A 309 -13.94 19.57 9.33
N HIS A 310 -13.68 18.27 9.22
CA HIS A 310 -12.38 17.72 9.59
C HIS A 310 -11.28 18.21 8.65
N GLY A 311 -11.50 18.14 7.35
CA GLY A 311 -10.53 18.57 6.35
C GLY A 311 -10.09 20.02 6.52
N GLU A 312 -11.03 20.93 6.77
CA GLU A 312 -10.73 22.35 7.01
C GLU A 312 -9.88 22.55 8.26
N ARG A 313 -10.24 21.88 9.37
CA ARG A 313 -9.43 21.92 10.60
C ARG A 313 -8.04 21.34 10.37
N TRP A 314 -7.94 20.26 9.58
CA TRP A 314 -6.67 19.63 9.26
C TRP A 314 -5.79 20.54 8.38
N LYS A 315 -6.36 21.20 7.36
CA LYS A 315 -5.65 22.17 6.50
C LYS A 315 -5.16 23.37 7.31
N ALA A 316 -6.00 23.94 8.18
CA ALA A 316 -5.58 25.02 9.07
C ALA A 316 -4.43 24.59 10.00
N LYS A 317 -4.46 23.35 10.50
CA LYS A 317 -3.38 22.78 11.30
C LYS A 317 -2.12 22.58 10.47
N LEU A 318 -2.24 22.10 9.23
CA LEU A 318 -1.13 21.95 8.30
C LEU A 318 -0.43 23.29 8.04
N GLU A 319 -1.16 24.37 7.79
CA GLU A 319 -0.57 25.70 7.58
C GLU A 319 0.32 26.12 8.75
N LYS A 320 -0.22 26.04 9.97
CA LYS A 320 0.53 26.33 11.19
C LYS A 320 1.77 25.45 11.32
N ARG A 321 1.69 24.18 10.94
CA ARG A 321 2.83 23.23 10.99
C ARG A 321 3.89 23.58 9.95
N ILE A 322 3.49 24.00 8.76
CA ILE A 322 4.41 24.43 7.69
C ILE A 322 5.17 25.69 8.15
N GLU A 323 4.46 26.70 8.66
CA GLU A 323 5.07 27.93 9.19
C GLU A 323 6.07 27.65 10.31
N GLN A 324 5.77 26.66 11.16
CA GLN A 324 6.64 26.26 12.27
C GLN A 324 7.78 25.30 11.88
N GLY A 325 7.84 24.84 10.63
CA GLY A 325 8.76 23.77 10.22
C GLY A 325 8.53 22.44 10.96
N ALA A 326 7.31 22.20 11.45
CA ALA A 326 6.94 21.13 12.38
C ALA A 326 6.01 20.08 11.75
N VAL A 327 5.96 19.99 10.42
CA VAL A 327 5.14 19.02 9.67
C VAL A 327 5.52 17.57 10.00
N ARG A 328 6.81 17.33 10.29
CA ARG A 328 7.34 15.99 10.61
C ARG A 328 7.21 15.68 12.10
N SER A 329 7.06 14.40 12.43
CA SER A 329 7.14 13.95 13.82
C SER A 329 8.52 14.25 14.41
N ARG A 330 8.54 14.81 15.62
CA ARG A 330 9.78 15.03 16.37
C ARG A 330 10.55 13.75 16.68
N TYR A 331 9.83 12.65 16.91
CA TYR A 331 10.42 11.37 17.32
C TYR A 331 10.62 10.41 16.14
N LEU A 332 9.82 10.55 15.10
CA LEU A 332 9.87 9.72 13.90
C LEU A 332 9.98 10.63 12.67
N PRO A 333 11.16 11.22 12.41
CA PRO A 333 11.31 12.32 11.45
C PRO A 333 10.94 11.96 10.01
N TRP A 334 10.82 10.67 9.67
CA TRP A 334 10.37 10.20 8.36
C TRP A 334 8.85 10.28 8.14
N PHE A 335 8.06 10.54 9.19
CA PHE A 335 6.61 10.57 9.13
C PHE A 335 6.06 11.97 9.29
N ALA A 336 4.95 12.24 8.59
CA ALA A 336 4.16 13.43 8.84
C ALA A 336 3.46 13.30 10.20
N TRP A 337 3.26 14.43 10.87
CA TRP A 337 2.56 14.50 12.14
C TRP A 337 1.79 15.80 12.29
N VAL A 338 0.76 15.95 11.45
CA VAL A 338 -0.04 17.16 11.38
C VAL A 338 -0.95 17.27 12.59
#